data_AF-A0A943DUW2-F1
#
_entry.id   AF-A0A943DUW2-F1
#
_cell.length_a   1.000
_cell.length_b   1.000
_cell.length_c   1.000
_cell.angle_alpha   90.00
_cell.angle_beta   90.00
_cell.angle_gamma   90.00
#
_symmetry.space_group_name_H-M   'P 1'
#
loop_
_entity.id
_entity.type
_entity.pdbx_description
1 polymer ?
#
loop_
_entity_poly.entity_id
_entity_poly.type
_entity_poly.pdbx_seq_one_letter_code
_entity_poly.pdbx_strand_id
1 'polypeptide(L)'
;MNQKPCQFYSFLQAVRGNWRNALLIRCSGSLCPMIRQASCEGFLMAADAGCQPIFLSVQTVRKLSGEAVDPEECSAILECRSFRTAYSRFLEWHTSSDHVCPFLQLAPDKDTYFG
;
A
#
# COMPACT_ATOMS: atom_id res chain seq x y z
N MET A 1 -18.95 -16.44 12.05
CA MET A 1 -18.61 -15.07 11.62
C MET A 1 -17.12 -15.05 11.31
N ASN A 2 -16.74 -15.09 10.03
CA ASN A 2 -15.33 -14.96 9.61
C ASN A 2 -14.99 -13.48 9.54
N GLN A 3 -14.69 -12.86 10.68
CA GLN A 3 -14.14 -11.51 10.70
C GLN A 3 -12.71 -11.60 10.17
N LYS A 4 -12.52 -11.28 8.88
CA LYS A 4 -11.17 -10.98 8.39
C LYS A 4 -10.65 -9.81 9.24
N PRO A 5 -9.48 -9.92 9.89
CA PRO A 5 -8.94 -8.81 10.66
C PRO A 5 -8.81 -7.59 9.75
N CYS A 6 -9.28 -6.44 10.25
CA CYS A 6 -9.22 -5.17 9.53
C CYS A 6 -7.76 -4.88 9.15
N GLN A 7 -7.46 -4.81 7.85
CA GLN A 7 -6.09 -4.65 7.36
C GLN A 7 -5.46 -3.31 7.79
N PHE A 8 -6.28 -2.30 8.11
CA PHE A 8 -5.79 -1.06 8.73
C PHE A 8 -5.18 -1.31 10.11
N TYR A 9 -5.81 -2.15 10.93
CA TYR A 9 -5.29 -2.48 12.26
C TYR A 9 -3.99 -3.30 12.15
N SER A 10 -3.93 -4.28 11.24
CA SER A 10 -2.71 -5.03 10.96
C SER A 10 -1.57 -4.11 10.48
N PHE A 11 -1.88 -3.13 9.61
CA PHE A 11 -0.92 -2.13 9.19
C PHE A 11 -0.44 -1.28 10.37
N LEU A 12 -1.35 -0.76 11.20
CA LEU A 12 -0.99 0.03 12.39
C LEU A 12 -0.11 -0.77 13.35
N GLN A 13 -0.38 -2.05 13.56
CA GLN A 13 0.50 -2.93 14.34
C GLN A 13 1.91 -3.00 13.73
N ALA A 14 2.01 -3.22 12.41
CA ALA A 14 3.28 -3.30 11.69
C ALA A 14 4.10 -1.99 11.78
N VAL A 15 3.43 -0.83 11.79
CA VAL A 15 4.08 0.49 11.91
C VAL A 15 4.14 1.02 13.35
N ARG A 16 3.86 0.17 14.35
CA ARG A 16 3.87 0.53 15.78
C ARG A 16 2.98 1.74 16.12
N GLY A 17 1.82 1.82 15.47
CA GLY A 17 0.82 2.87 15.66
C GLY A 17 1.14 4.20 14.97
N ASN A 18 2.27 4.32 14.27
CA ASN A 18 2.65 5.56 13.58
C ASN A 18 2.96 5.29 12.10
N TRP A 19 2.08 5.75 11.21
CA TRP A 19 2.21 5.56 9.77
C TRP A 19 3.54 6.09 9.19
N ARG A 20 4.19 7.06 9.85
CA ARG A 20 5.53 7.58 9.47
C ARG A 20 6.61 6.50 9.49
N ASN A 21 6.39 5.39 10.19
CA ASN A 21 7.30 4.23 10.20
C ASN A 21 7.20 3.36 8.92
N ALA A 22 6.27 3.65 8.01
CA ALA A 22 6.13 2.93 6.75
C ALA A 22 7.02 3.51 5.64
N LEU A 23 7.24 2.67 4.62
CA LEU A 23 7.81 3.09 3.35
C LEU A 23 6.71 3.66 2.46
N LEU A 24 6.94 4.81 1.83
CA LEU A 24 6.05 5.27 0.77
C LEU A 24 6.47 4.63 -0.55
N ILE A 25 5.56 3.87 -1.16
CA ILE A 25 5.66 3.43 -2.54
C ILE A 25 5.17 4.56 -3.45
N ARG A 26 6.10 5.23 -4.12
CA ARG A 26 5.77 6.25 -5.11
C ARG A 26 5.44 5.61 -6.45
N CYS A 27 4.22 5.82 -6.92
CA CYS A 27 3.85 5.50 -8.29
C CYS A 27 4.25 6.67 -9.20
N SER A 28 5.15 6.43 -10.16
CA SER A 28 5.58 7.41 -11.15
C SER A 28 5.29 6.89 -12.58
N GLY A 29 4.63 7.73 -13.40
CA GLY A 29 4.45 7.54 -14.85
C GLY A 29 3.45 6.49 -15.36
N SER A 30 3.52 6.24 -16.68
CA SER A 30 2.64 5.40 -17.52
C SER A 30 2.47 3.93 -17.09
N LEU A 31 3.26 3.47 -16.09
CA LEU A 31 3.30 2.11 -15.57
C LEU A 31 2.26 1.84 -14.47
N CYS A 32 1.61 2.89 -13.96
CA CYS A 32 0.45 2.76 -13.11
C CYS A 32 -0.81 3.02 -13.96
N PRO A 33 -1.69 2.03 -14.18
CA PRO A 33 -2.97 2.25 -14.85
C PRO A 33 -3.78 3.40 -14.21
N MET A 34 -3.59 3.63 -12.91
CA MET A 34 -4.23 4.70 -12.14
C MET A 34 -3.63 6.09 -12.38
N ILE A 35 -2.44 6.21 -12.99
CA ILE A 35 -1.92 7.53 -13.39
C ILE A 35 -2.75 8.13 -14.53
N ARG A 36 -3.40 7.28 -15.36
CA ARG A 36 -4.46 7.74 -16.27
C ARG A 36 -5.70 8.26 -15.53
N GLN A 37 -5.87 7.90 -14.26
CA GLN A 37 -6.91 8.41 -13.37
C GLN A 37 -6.41 9.52 -12.43
N ALA A 38 -5.42 10.34 -12.80
CA ALA A 38 -5.07 11.63 -12.15
C ALA A 38 -4.94 11.70 -10.59
N SER A 39 -4.97 10.58 -9.86
CA SER A 39 -5.26 10.55 -8.41
C SER A 39 -4.50 9.45 -7.65
N CYS A 40 -3.53 8.81 -8.30
CA CYS A 40 -2.69 7.82 -7.63
C CYS A 40 -1.63 8.52 -6.77
N GLU A 41 -1.94 8.74 -5.50
CA GLU A 41 -1.04 9.38 -4.51
C GLU A 41 0.01 8.41 -3.94
N GLY A 42 -0.03 7.13 -4.33
CA GLY A 42 0.89 6.10 -3.87
C GLY A 42 0.32 5.24 -2.73
N PHE A 43 1.17 4.40 -2.17
CA PHE A 43 0.80 3.43 -1.13
C PHE A 43 1.83 3.44 0.00
N LEU A 44 1.37 3.34 1.24
CA LEU A 44 2.23 3.04 2.37
C LEU A 44 2.42 1.53 2.46
N MET A 45 3.67 1.12 2.68
CA MET A 45 4.08 -0.27 2.83
C MET A 45 4.73 -0.47 4.20
N ALA A 46 4.30 -1.52 4.88
CA ALA A 46 4.99 -2.05 6.06
C ALA A 46 5.17 -3.57 5.91
N ALA A 47 6.05 -4.16 6.70
CA ALA A 47 6.17 -5.61 6.80
C ALA A 47 5.47 -6.09 8.07
N ASP A 48 4.66 -7.15 7.96
CA ASP A 48 4.05 -7.79 9.12
C ASP A 48 5.05 -8.69 9.88
N ALA A 49 4.57 -9.37 10.93
CA ALA A 49 5.39 -10.28 11.74
C ALA A 49 5.98 -11.47 10.95
N GLY A 50 5.37 -11.83 9.81
CA GLY A 50 5.86 -12.86 8.89
C GLY A 50 6.70 -12.30 7.74
N CYS A 51 7.14 -11.04 7.83
CA CYS A 51 7.85 -10.31 6.79
C CYS A 51 7.06 -10.19 5.47
N GLN A 52 5.72 -10.33 5.51
CA GLN A 52 4.88 -10.12 4.34
C GLN A 52 4.57 -8.63 4.20
N PRO A 53 4.62 -8.08 2.97
CA PRO A 53 4.32 -6.67 2.77
C PRO A 53 2.81 -6.42 2.87
N ILE A 54 2.44 -5.48 3.73
CA ILE A 54 1.08 -4.93 3.85
C ILE A 54 1.06 -3.58 3.14
N PHE A 55 0.07 -3.38 2.27
CA PHE A 55 -0.12 -2.13 1.55
C PHE A 55 -1.41 -1.42 1.96
N LEU A 56 -1.34 -0.11 2.14
CA LEU A 56 -2.49 0.78 2.24
C LEU A 56 -2.34 1.94 1.26
N SER A 57 -3.42 2.33 0.60
CA SER A 57 -3.38 3.53 -0.23
C SER A 57 -3.19 4.78 0.65
N VAL A 58 -2.49 5.78 0.14
CA VAL A 58 -2.36 7.09 0.81
C VAL A 58 -3.74 7.70 1.12
N GLN A 59 -4.70 7.54 0.20
CA GLN A 59 -6.09 7.99 0.38
C GLN A 59 -6.76 7.29 1.58
N THR A 60 -6.56 5.98 1.72
CA THR A 60 -7.10 5.21 2.85
C THR A 60 -6.51 5.67 4.17
N VAL A 61 -5.18 5.84 4.24
CA VAL A 61 -4.53 6.31 5.47
C VAL A 61 -5.03 7.69 5.84
N ARG A 62 -5.09 8.63 4.89
CA ARG A 62 -5.67 9.97 5.12
C ARG A 62 -7.10 9.91 5.63
N LYS A 63 -7.94 9.07 5.03
CA LYS A 63 -9.34 8.92 5.42
C LYS A 63 -9.50 8.38 6.84
N LEU A 64 -8.64 7.45 7.26
CA LEU A 64 -8.76 6.75 8.54
C LEU A 64 -7.99 7.43 9.68
N SER A 65 -6.85 8.07 9.41
CA SER A 65 -6.08 8.83 10.42
C SER A 65 -6.56 10.27 10.56
N GLY A 66 -7.17 10.84 9.51
CA GLY A 66 -7.46 12.28 9.43
C GLY A 66 -6.22 13.14 9.13
N GLU A 67 -5.05 12.53 8.92
CA GLU A 67 -3.80 13.22 8.63
C GLU A 67 -3.49 13.21 7.12
N ALA A 68 -2.96 14.33 6.61
CA ALA A 68 -2.32 14.29 5.30
C ALA A 68 -1.02 13.48 5.39
N VAL A 69 -0.80 12.59 4.42
CA VAL A 69 0.45 11.84 4.30
C VAL A 69 1.44 12.67 3.50
N ASP A 70 2.44 13.23 4.16
CA ASP A 70 3.61 13.83 3.52
C ASP A 70 4.66 12.74 3.23
N PRO A 71 5.08 12.55 1.97
CA PRO A 71 6.16 11.63 1.61
C PRO A 71 7.45 11.79 2.42
N GLU A 72 7.81 13.02 2.80
CA GLU A 72 9.05 13.31 3.52
C GLU A 72 8.98 12.91 5.01
N GLU A 73 7.78 12.66 5.54
CA GLU A 73 7.58 12.14 6.89
C GLU A 73 7.61 10.61 6.96
N CYS A 74 7.62 9.93 5.81
CA CYS A 74 7.75 8.48 5.76
C CYS A 74 9.20 8.04 6.03
N SER A 75 9.38 6.81 6.53
CA SER A 75 10.72 6.30 6.88
C SER A 75 11.67 6.23 5.69
N ALA A 76 11.11 5.97 4.51
CA ALA A 76 11.78 6.17 3.23
C ALA A 76 10.76 6.16 2.09
N ILE A 77 11.20 6.60 0.92
CA ILE A 77 10.43 6.54 -0.31
C ILE A 77 11.06 5.50 -1.24
N LEU A 78 10.24 4.56 -1.72
CA LEU A 78 10.63 3.54 -2.67
C LEU A 78 9.85 3.73 -3.98
N GLU A 79 10.57 3.91 -5.08
CA GLU A 79 9.94 4.00 -6.39
C GLU A 79 9.27 2.67 -6.76
N CYS A 80 8.08 2.75 -7.35
CA CYS A 80 7.29 1.60 -7.81
C CYS A 80 8.12 0.64 -8.70
N ARG A 81 8.95 1.19 -9.59
CA ARG A 81 9.85 0.40 -10.44
C ARG A 81 10.84 -0.43 -9.61
N SER A 82 11.44 0.19 -8.59
CA SER A 82 12.40 -0.48 -7.70
C SER A 82 11.73 -1.60 -6.91
N PHE A 83 10.52 -1.37 -6.39
CA PHE A 83 9.74 -2.43 -5.73
C PHE A 83 9.46 -3.59 -6.68
N ARG A 84 8.96 -3.33 -7.89
CA ARG A 84 8.64 -4.38 -8.87
C ARG A 84 9.84 -5.24 -9.24
N THR A 85 11.02 -4.62 -9.38
CA THR A 85 12.26 -5.35 -9.65
C THR A 85 12.67 -6.20 -8.45
N ALA A 86 12.65 -5.64 -7.23
CA ALA A 86 13.10 -6.33 -6.03
C ALA A 86 12.15 -7.45 -5.57
N TYR A 87 10.84 -7.28 -5.80
CA TYR A 87 9.77 -8.17 -5.35
C TYR A 87 9.09 -8.92 -6.52
N SER A 88 9.78 -9.13 -7.64
CA SER A 88 9.19 -9.74 -8.84
C SER A 88 8.51 -11.09 -8.57
N ARG A 89 9.19 -12.01 -7.86
CA ARG A 89 8.63 -13.32 -7.47
C ARG A 89 7.43 -13.21 -6.54
N PHE A 90 7.46 -12.24 -5.62
CA PHE A 90 6.32 -11.99 -4.74
C PHE A 90 5.10 -11.56 -5.56
N LEU A 91 5.30 -10.64 -6.52
CA LEU A 91 4.23 -10.18 -7.40
C LEU A 91 3.67 -11.30 -8.28
N GLU A 92 4.52 -12.16 -8.84
CA GLU A 92 4.10 -13.33 -9.64
C GLU A 92 3.15 -14.26 -8.87
N TRP A 93 3.34 -14.40 -7.56
CA TRP A 93 2.51 -15.30 -6.73
C TRP A 93 1.28 -14.65 -6.12
N HIS A 94 1.28 -13.31 -5.96
CA HIS A 94 0.25 -12.60 -5.21
C HIS A 94 -0.59 -11.64 -6.05
N THR A 95 -0.33 -11.55 -7.36
CA THR A 95 -1.14 -10.75 -8.29
C THR A 95 -1.67 -11.60 -9.44
N SER A 96 -2.76 -11.15 -10.04
CA SER A 96 -3.50 -11.89 -11.07
C SER A 96 -3.36 -11.31 -12.47
N SER A 97 -2.85 -10.07 -12.57
CA SER A 97 -2.73 -9.34 -13.83
C SER A 97 -1.53 -8.41 -13.83
N ASP A 98 -0.73 -8.48 -14.90
CA ASP A 98 0.38 -7.56 -15.16
C ASP A 98 -0.09 -6.22 -15.75
N HIS A 99 -1.37 -6.13 -16.13
CA HIS A 99 -1.98 -4.93 -16.71
C HIS A 99 -2.67 -4.04 -15.67
N VAL A 100 -2.87 -4.54 -14.46
CA VAL A 100 -3.44 -3.80 -13.32
C VAL A 100 -2.31 -3.39 -12.37
N CYS A 101 -2.43 -2.24 -11.71
CA CYS A 101 -1.45 -1.84 -10.70
C CYS A 101 -1.33 -2.94 -9.64
N PRO A 102 -0.13 -3.50 -9.37
CA PRO A 102 0.02 -4.59 -8.40
C PRO A 102 -0.41 -4.15 -7.00
N PHE A 103 -0.12 -2.90 -6.62
CA PHE A 103 -0.51 -2.38 -5.31
C PHE A 103 -2.03 -2.23 -5.14
N LEU A 104 -2.81 -2.10 -6.22
CA LEU A 104 -4.27 -2.14 -6.13
C LEU A 104 -4.80 -3.56 -5.95
N GLN A 105 -4.11 -4.55 -6.50
CA GLN A 105 -4.48 -5.96 -6.32
C GLN A 105 -4.13 -6.45 -4.91
N LEU A 106 -3.08 -5.87 -4.31
CA LEU A 106 -2.55 -6.24 -2.99
C LEU A 106 -3.14 -5.42 -1.84
N ALA A 107 -3.54 -4.17 -2.12
CA ALA A 107 -4.22 -3.35 -1.13
C ALA A 107 -5.66 -3.83 -0.95
N PRO A 108 -6.21 -3.73 0.26
CA PRO A 108 -7.60 -4.06 0.55
C PRO A 108 -8.57 -3.19 -0.25
N ASP A 109 -9.72 -3.78 -0.60
CA ASP A 109 -10.82 -3.08 -1.26
C ASP A 109 -11.32 -1.90 -0.41
N LYS A 110 -11.80 -0.86 -1.10
CA LYS A 110 -12.37 0.34 -0.47
C LYS A 110 -13.54 0.02 0.49
N ASP A 111 -14.19 -1.13 0.30
CA ASP A 111 -15.36 -1.58 1.06
C ASP A 111 -15.02 -2.37 2.33
N THR A 112 -13.77 -2.81 2.51
CA THR A 112 -13.37 -3.62 3.70
C THR A 112 -13.17 -2.82 5.00
N TYR A 113 -13.41 -1.51 4.99
CA TYR A 113 -13.19 -0.62 6.14
C TYR A 113 -14.47 -0.22 6.89
N PHE A 114 -15.64 -0.61 6.39
CA PHE A 114 -16.95 -0.20 6.93
C PHE A 114 -17.92 -1.38 7.12
N GLY A 115 -17.39 -2.59 7.32
CA GLY A 115 -18.17 -3.78 7.68
C GLY A 115 -18.13 -4.07 9.17
#